data_AF-A0A1I8C6K7-F1
#
_entry.id   AF-A0A1I8C6K7-F1
#
_cell.length_a   1.000
_cell.length_b   1.000
_cell.length_c   1.000
_cell.angle_alpha   90.00
_cell.angle_beta   90.00
_cell.angle_gamma   90.00
#
_symmetry.space_group_name_H-M   'P 1'
#
loop_
_entity.id
_entity.type
_entity.pdbx_description
1 polymer ?
#
loop_
_entity_poly.entity_id
_entity_poly.type
_entity_poly.pdbx_seq_one_letter_code
_entity_poly.pdbx_strand_id
1 'polypeptide(L)'
;MFVCINCGAEAEKRFYQYGKDVIRLADCQCCNKVVDKYVEYDKPLICVDVFLQNFEAYRHLLINENISSKGRITFVLLLNEAFGAWHAERAKILEISPSLTIHQLAAIFYIKLFQAVFEHIVFSVSIYLLFRLLTSEPKTSLDLISIFKHSIIGSYGNFFSTLLIIWKLNNDWSDILLVSAILLLTHIQIQRTFHSPVPKYTIATIVSISLILKFAIRSYISHFIVYDSSSFE
;
A
#
# COMPACT_ATOMS: atom_id res chain seq x y z
N MET A 1 22.22 0.49 5.19
CA MET A 1 22.82 0.78 3.87
C MET A 1 21.80 1.54 3.04
N PHE A 2 22.20 2.59 2.35
CA PHE A 2 21.29 3.40 1.54
C PHE A 2 21.39 3.02 0.07
N VAL A 3 20.41 3.43 -0.72
CA VAL A 3 20.43 3.27 -2.17
C VAL A 3 20.24 4.61 -2.86
N CYS A 4 20.85 4.78 -4.02
CA CYS A 4 20.60 5.93 -4.87
C CYS A 4 19.17 5.88 -5.42
N ILE A 5 18.40 6.95 -5.23
CA ILE A 5 17.01 7.04 -5.70
C ILE A 5 16.90 6.94 -7.23
N ASN A 6 17.96 7.34 -7.96
CA ASN A 6 18.03 7.36 -9.42
C ASN A 6 18.34 5.98 -10.02
N CYS A 7 19.50 5.41 -9.70
CA CYS A 7 19.96 4.15 -10.31
C CYS A 7 19.71 2.90 -9.45
N GLY A 8 19.46 3.05 -8.14
CA GLY A 8 19.30 1.94 -7.21
C GLY A 8 20.60 1.30 -6.74
N ALA A 9 21.77 1.82 -7.16
CA ALA A 9 23.06 1.37 -6.65
C ALA A 9 23.21 1.68 -5.16
N GLU A 10 23.95 0.82 -4.46
CA GLU A 10 24.25 1.01 -3.04
C GLU A 10 25.07 2.29 -2.82
N ALA A 11 24.72 3.01 -1.76
CA ALA A 11 25.37 4.25 -1.36
C ALA A 11 25.73 4.18 0.13
N GLU A 12 26.98 4.53 0.45
CA GLU A 12 27.47 4.56 1.84
C GLU A 12 26.78 5.68 2.63
N LYS A 13 26.66 6.86 2.03
CA LYS A 13 26.08 8.07 2.65
C LYS A 13 25.10 8.74 1.71
N ARG A 14 24.04 9.33 2.27
CA ARG A 14 23.07 10.17 1.55
C ARG A 14 23.49 11.63 1.52
N PHE A 15 24.16 12.09 2.57
CA PHE A 15 24.65 13.44 2.73
C PHE A 15 25.90 13.46 3.61
N TYR A 16 26.67 14.53 3.49
CA TYR A 16 27.76 14.92 4.38
C TYR A 16 27.27 16.05 5.26
N GLN A 17 27.47 15.94 6.57
CA GLN A 17 27.12 17.00 7.51
C GLN A 17 28.37 17.81 7.87
N TYR A 18 28.33 19.11 7.57
CA TYR A 18 29.38 20.08 7.85
C TYR A 18 28.90 21.02 8.96
N GLY A 19 29.16 20.69 10.22
CA GLY A 19 28.64 21.47 11.36
C GLY A 19 27.19 21.10 11.71
N LYS A 20 26.48 21.97 12.46
CA LYS A 20 25.14 21.64 12.97
C LYS A 20 24.08 21.62 11.87
N ASP A 21 24.05 22.64 11.01
CA ASP A 21 22.91 22.88 10.10
C ASP A 21 23.27 22.90 8.61
N VAL A 22 24.54 22.70 8.25
CA VAL A 22 24.95 22.66 6.84
C VAL A 22 25.14 21.21 6.43
N ILE A 23 24.28 20.75 5.52
CA ILE A 23 24.44 19.46 4.85
C ILE A 23 24.81 19.67 3.39
N ARG A 24 25.55 18.73 2.83
CA ARG A 24 25.81 18.62 1.40
C ARG A 24 25.40 17.24 0.95
N LEU A 25 24.51 17.16 -0.03
CA LEU A 25 24.07 15.88 -0.57
C LEU A 25 25.23 15.13 -1.22
N ALA A 26 25.23 13.80 -1.07
CA ALA A 26 26.25 12.95 -1.67
C ALA A 26 25.93 12.65 -3.14
N ASP A 27 26.96 12.54 -3.96
CA ASP A 27 26.84 12.15 -5.37
C ASP A 27 27.03 10.63 -5.53
N CYS A 28 26.22 10.02 -6.39
CA CYS A 28 26.30 8.58 -6.64
C CYS A 28 27.46 8.27 -7.58
N GLN A 29 28.37 7.39 -7.17
CA GLN A 29 29.51 6.95 -7.98
C GLN A 29 29.13 6.20 -9.27
N CYS A 30 27.92 5.65 -9.33
CA CYS A 30 27.44 4.87 -10.49
C CYS A 30 26.78 5.76 -11.56
N CYS A 31 25.98 6.76 -11.16
CA CYS A 31 25.21 7.57 -12.12
C CYS A 31 25.54 9.07 -12.09
N ASN A 32 26.47 9.51 -11.23
CA ASN A 32 26.88 10.90 -11.03
C ASN A 32 25.74 11.89 -10.74
N LYS A 33 24.60 11.38 -10.26
CA LYS A 33 23.48 12.18 -9.75
C LYS A 33 23.49 12.16 -8.23
N VAL A 34 22.84 13.14 -7.63
CA VAL A 34 22.58 13.19 -6.19
C VAL A 34 21.93 11.89 -5.71
N VAL A 35 22.47 11.30 -4.63
CA VAL A 35 22.04 10.00 -4.08
C VAL A 35 20.59 10.05 -3.62
N ASP A 36 20.22 11.08 -2.86
CA ASP A 36 18.87 11.23 -2.30
C ASP A 36 18.54 12.71 -2.07
N LYS A 37 17.81 13.32 -3.02
CA LYS A 37 17.41 14.73 -2.95
C LYS A 37 16.35 15.01 -1.86
N TYR A 38 15.59 13.99 -1.47
CA TYR A 38 14.45 14.15 -0.56
C TYR A 38 14.87 14.33 0.90
N VAL A 39 16.16 14.17 1.22
CA VAL A 39 16.71 14.48 2.55
C VAL A 39 16.47 15.95 2.93
N GLU A 40 16.47 16.86 1.95
CA GLU A 40 16.21 18.29 2.14
C GLU A 40 14.73 18.67 2.00
N TYR A 41 13.89 17.77 1.49
CA TYR A 41 12.50 18.09 1.18
C TYR A 41 11.61 17.91 2.40
N ASP A 42 10.65 18.81 2.55
CA ASP A 42 9.59 18.64 3.53
C ASP A 42 8.69 17.45 3.16
N LYS A 43 8.21 16.74 4.19
CA LYS A 43 7.36 15.54 4.03
C LYS A 43 6.14 15.73 3.11
N PRO A 44 5.43 16.87 3.11
CA PRO A 44 4.31 17.07 2.18
C PRO A 44 4.72 17.03 0.70
N LEU A 45 5.89 17.56 0.34
CA LEU A 45 6.41 17.49 -1.04
C LEU A 45 6.73 16.05 -1.43
N ILE A 46 7.32 15.28 -0.51
CA ILE A 46 7.58 13.85 -0.71
C ILE A 46 6.25 13.10 -0.91
N CYS A 47 5.22 13.42 -0.12
CA CYS A 47 3.88 12.83 -0.28
C CYS A 47 3.30 13.08 -1.67
N VAL A 48 3.39 14.31 -2.19
CA VAL A 48 2.93 14.66 -3.54
C VAL A 48 3.63 13.79 -4.59
N ASP A 49 4.95 13.66 -4.50
CA ASP A 49 5.71 12.84 -5.46
C ASP A 49 5.34 11.35 -5.38
N VAL A 50 5.03 10.83 -4.19
CA VAL A 50 4.50 9.46 -4.02
C VAL A 50 3.13 9.33 -4.69
N PHE A 51 2.22 10.29 -4.50
CA PHE A 51 0.90 10.30 -5.15
C PHE A 51 1.01 10.34 -6.68
N LEU A 52 1.96 11.11 -7.21
CA LEU A 52 2.30 11.18 -8.63
C LEU A 52 2.98 9.91 -9.17
N GLN A 53 3.10 8.86 -8.36
CA GLN A 53 3.76 7.61 -8.71
C GLN A 53 5.25 7.76 -9.06
N ASN A 54 5.94 8.78 -8.51
CA ASN A 54 7.34 9.03 -8.78
C ASN A 54 8.21 7.94 -8.13
N PHE A 55 8.89 7.16 -8.96
CA PHE A 55 9.72 6.03 -8.53
C PHE A 55 10.87 6.42 -7.59
N GLU A 56 11.43 7.62 -7.75
CA GLU A 56 12.49 8.12 -6.87
C GLU A 56 11.99 8.30 -5.42
N ALA A 57 10.76 8.81 -5.26
CA ALA A 57 10.14 9.02 -3.96
C ALA A 57 9.85 7.69 -3.26
N TYR A 58 9.45 6.65 -4.00
CA TYR A 58 9.29 5.30 -3.45
C TYR A 58 10.60 4.73 -2.90
N ARG A 59 11.72 4.88 -3.62
CA ARG A 59 13.05 4.42 -3.14
C ARG A 59 13.46 5.16 -1.87
N HIS A 60 13.26 6.47 -1.83
CA HIS A 60 13.49 7.25 -0.62
C HIS A 60 12.64 6.75 0.55
N LEU A 61 11.33 6.63 0.36
CA LEU A 61 10.37 6.33 1.41
C LEU A 61 10.52 4.89 1.97
N LEU A 62 10.69 3.92 1.07
CA LEU A 62 10.67 2.50 1.41
C LEU A 62 12.04 1.96 1.82
N ILE A 63 13.11 2.41 1.17
CA ILE A 63 14.46 1.87 1.40
C ILE A 63 15.26 2.80 2.31
N ASN A 64 15.37 4.09 1.97
CA ASN A 64 16.26 5.01 2.69
C ASN A 64 15.68 5.48 4.03
N GLU A 65 14.38 5.79 4.08
CA GLU A 65 13.66 6.19 5.30
C GLU A 65 13.02 5.02 6.05
N ASN A 66 12.83 3.88 5.36
CA ASN A 66 12.21 2.68 5.90
C ASN A 66 10.90 2.98 6.65
N ILE A 67 9.95 3.64 5.97
CA ILE A 67 8.69 4.05 6.60
C ILE A 67 7.87 2.88 7.14
N SER A 68 8.07 1.68 6.60
CA SER A 68 7.41 0.44 7.06
C SER A 68 7.81 0.02 8.47
N SER A 69 8.94 0.50 8.98
CA SER A 69 9.30 0.38 10.40
C SER A 69 8.38 1.20 11.32
N LYS A 70 7.76 2.28 10.80
CA LYS A 70 6.87 3.17 11.56
C LYS A 70 5.46 2.58 11.62
N GLY A 71 5.25 1.65 12.54
CA GLY A 71 3.97 0.92 12.70
C GLY A 71 2.71 1.79 12.81
N ARG A 72 2.83 3.04 13.28
CA ARG A 72 1.72 4.00 13.32
C ARG A 72 1.10 4.26 11.94
N ILE A 73 1.92 4.38 10.89
CA ILE A 73 1.44 4.68 9.53
C ILE A 73 0.73 3.47 8.95
N THR A 74 1.36 2.30 9.07
CA THR A 74 0.78 1.01 8.69
C THR A 74 -0.58 0.79 9.37
N PHE A 75 -0.67 1.08 10.67
CA PHE A 75 -1.91 0.95 11.42
C PHE A 75 -3.01 1.90 10.92
N VAL A 76 -2.69 3.17 10.69
CA VAL A 76 -3.66 4.15 10.18
C VAL A 76 -4.16 3.77 8.79
N LEU A 77 -3.28 3.27 7.91
CA LEU A 77 -3.66 2.79 6.57
C LEU A 77 -4.61 1.60 6.62
N LEU A 78 -4.33 0.65 7.52
CA LEU A 78 -5.18 -0.51 7.75
C LEU A 78 -6.57 -0.10 8.27
N LEU A 79 -6.63 0.84 9.23
CA LEU A 79 -7.88 1.39 9.72
C LEU A 79 -8.66 2.11 8.63
N ASN A 80 -7.99 2.88 7.76
CA ASN A 80 -8.62 3.58 6.66
C ASN A 80 -9.27 2.61 5.66
N GLU A 81 -8.59 1.51 5.33
CA GLU A 81 -9.15 0.48 4.45
C GLU A 81 -10.34 -0.25 5.09
N ALA A 82 -10.24 -0.60 6.37
CA ALA A 82 -11.35 -1.19 7.12
C ALA A 82 -12.55 -0.25 7.21
N PHE A 83 -12.31 1.05 7.42
CA PHE A 83 -13.34 2.09 7.44
C PHE A 83 -14.07 2.19 6.09
N GLY A 84 -13.34 2.24 4.98
CA GLY A 84 -13.95 2.29 3.65
C GLY A 84 -14.85 1.09 3.35
N ALA A 85 -14.38 -0.11 3.70
CA ALA A 85 -15.16 -1.34 3.54
C ALA A 85 -16.41 -1.37 4.44
N TRP A 86 -16.25 -1.02 5.72
CA TRP A 86 -17.36 -0.91 6.67
C TRP A 86 -18.39 0.13 6.24
N HIS A 87 -17.95 1.30 5.75
CA HIS A 87 -18.84 2.36 5.32
C HIS A 87 -19.70 1.93 4.12
N ALA A 88 -19.09 1.23 3.15
CA ALA A 88 -19.80 0.74 1.96
C ALA A 88 -20.87 -0.31 2.29
N GLU A 89 -20.61 -1.18 3.27
CA GLU A 89 -21.56 -2.23 3.67
C GLU A 89 -22.59 -1.76 4.69
N ARG A 90 -22.24 -0.79 5.54
CA ARG A 90 -23.16 -0.21 6.52
C ARG A 90 -24.46 0.24 5.88
N ALA A 91 -24.40 0.91 4.72
CA ALA A 91 -25.59 1.39 4.04
C ALA A 91 -26.55 0.24 3.68
N LYS A 92 -26.02 -0.85 3.12
CA LYS A 92 -26.80 -2.04 2.73
C LYS A 92 -27.40 -2.76 3.95
N ILE A 93 -26.62 -2.89 5.02
CA ILE A 93 -27.07 -3.57 6.24
C ILE A 93 -28.19 -2.78 6.93
N LEU A 94 -28.10 -1.44 6.95
CA LEU A 94 -29.15 -0.59 7.54
C LEU A 94 -30.46 -0.58 6.74
N GLU A 95 -30.40 -0.82 5.42
CA GLU A 95 -31.60 -1.00 4.60
C GLU A 95 -32.33 -2.31 4.93
N ILE A 96 -31.58 -3.39 5.19
CA ILE A 96 -32.14 -4.71 5.54
C ILE A 96 -32.63 -4.73 6.99
N SER A 97 -31.86 -4.15 7.91
CA SER A 97 -32.11 -4.22 9.34
C SER A 97 -31.96 -2.84 10.01
N PRO A 98 -33.02 -2.00 9.97
CA PRO A 98 -32.94 -0.61 10.42
C PRO A 98 -32.81 -0.45 11.94
N SER A 99 -33.10 -1.50 12.73
CA SER A 99 -33.04 -1.50 14.19
C SER A 99 -31.68 -1.91 14.77
N LEU A 100 -30.62 -1.95 13.95
CA LEU A 100 -29.28 -2.32 14.44
C LEU A 100 -28.79 -1.37 15.54
N THR A 101 -28.31 -1.96 16.63
CA THR A 101 -27.67 -1.21 17.72
C THR A 101 -26.28 -0.71 17.32
N ILE A 102 -25.82 0.36 17.99
CA ILE A 102 -24.47 0.91 17.80
C ILE A 102 -23.40 -0.17 18.06
N HIS A 103 -23.63 -1.08 19.01
CA HIS A 103 -22.71 -2.17 19.33
C HIS A 103 -22.59 -3.19 18.20
N GLN A 104 -23.69 -3.56 17.53
CA GLN A 104 -23.66 -4.45 16.37
C GLN A 104 -22.91 -3.81 15.20
N LEU A 105 -23.12 -2.51 14.98
CA LEU A 105 -22.41 -1.78 13.95
C LEU A 105 -20.90 -1.70 14.21
N ALA A 106 -20.50 -1.55 15.47
CA ALA A 106 -19.09 -1.62 15.88
C ALA A 106 -18.52 -3.04 15.70
N ALA A 107 -19.29 -4.09 15.98
CA ALA A 107 -18.87 -5.48 15.74
C ALA A 107 -18.57 -5.73 14.25
N ILE A 108 -19.42 -5.22 13.35
CA ILE A 108 -19.19 -5.30 11.90
C ILE A 108 -17.88 -4.59 11.51
N PHE A 109 -17.58 -3.44 12.11
CA PHE A 109 -16.30 -2.75 11.88
C PHE A 109 -15.10 -3.63 12.28
N TYR A 110 -15.14 -4.29 13.44
CA TYR A 110 -14.06 -5.19 13.85
C TYR A 110 -13.90 -6.41 12.93
N ILE A 111 -15.02 -6.96 12.43
CA ILE A 111 -15.00 -8.03 11.42
C ILE A 111 -14.31 -7.52 10.14
N LYS A 112 -14.64 -6.31 9.67
CA LYS A 112 -14.00 -5.71 8.49
C LYS A 112 -12.52 -5.42 8.70
N LEU A 113 -12.12 -5.04 9.92
CA LEU A 113 -10.71 -4.88 10.26
C LEU A 113 -9.96 -6.21 10.18
N PHE A 114 -10.52 -7.29 10.75
CA PHE A 114 -9.94 -8.62 10.66
C PHE A 114 -9.86 -9.12 9.21
N GLN A 115 -10.93 -8.92 8.44
CA GLN A 115 -10.99 -9.23 7.02
C GLN A 115 -9.88 -8.50 6.25
N ALA A 116 -9.67 -7.20 6.49
CA ALA A 116 -8.61 -6.43 5.84
C ALA A 116 -7.21 -6.99 6.15
N VAL A 117 -6.93 -7.36 7.40
CA VAL A 117 -5.67 -8.00 7.79
C VAL A 117 -5.47 -9.32 7.03
N PHE A 118 -6.50 -10.16 7.01
CA PHE A 118 -6.46 -11.46 6.33
C PHE A 118 -6.20 -11.30 4.82
N GLU A 119 -6.88 -10.36 4.17
CA GLU A 119 -6.68 -10.05 2.75
C GLU A 119 -5.24 -9.60 2.45
N HIS A 120 -4.62 -8.80 3.32
CA HIS A 120 -3.21 -8.42 3.17
C HIS A 120 -2.25 -9.58 3.40
N ILE A 121 -2.56 -10.51 4.32
CA ILE A 121 -1.77 -11.74 4.50
C ILE A 121 -1.81 -12.57 3.22
N VAL A 122 -3.00 -12.82 2.66
CA VAL A 122 -3.14 -13.60 1.42
C VAL A 122 -2.42 -12.91 0.26
N PHE A 123 -2.58 -11.60 0.13
CA PHE A 123 -1.86 -10.83 -0.88
C PHE A 123 -0.34 -10.98 -0.74
N SER A 124 0.21 -10.83 0.47
CA SER A 124 1.65 -10.96 0.71
C SER A 124 2.18 -12.37 0.48
N VAL A 125 1.44 -13.40 0.90
CA VAL A 125 1.79 -14.81 0.63
C VAL A 125 1.74 -15.10 -0.88
N SER A 126 0.72 -14.61 -1.58
CA SER A 126 0.59 -14.81 -3.02
C SER A 126 1.74 -14.16 -3.80
N ILE A 127 2.15 -12.94 -3.43
CA ILE A 127 3.31 -12.27 -4.01
C ILE A 127 4.57 -13.10 -3.78
N TYR A 128 4.82 -13.53 -2.55
CA TYR A 128 5.99 -14.31 -2.20
C TYR A 128 6.08 -15.62 -2.98
N LEU A 129 4.96 -16.34 -3.09
CA LEU A 129 4.88 -17.58 -3.87
C LEU A 129 5.07 -17.33 -5.37
N LEU A 130 4.38 -16.35 -5.94
CA LEU A 130 4.48 -16.04 -7.36
C LEU A 130 5.88 -15.56 -7.76
N PHE A 131 6.56 -14.77 -6.91
CA PHE A 131 7.96 -14.42 -7.15
C PHE A 131 8.86 -15.65 -7.15
N ARG A 132 8.71 -16.55 -6.18
CA ARG A 132 9.49 -17.80 -6.15
C ARG A 132 9.22 -18.71 -7.35
N LEU A 133 7.99 -18.72 -7.87
CA LEU A 133 7.60 -19.59 -8.99
C LEU A 133 7.99 -19.02 -10.35
N LEU A 134 7.86 -17.70 -10.54
CA LEU A 134 8.01 -17.04 -11.84
C LEU A 134 9.38 -16.40 -12.04
N THR A 135 10.20 -16.28 -11.00
CA THR A 135 11.55 -15.70 -11.10
C THR A 135 12.60 -16.69 -10.59
N SER A 136 13.65 -16.89 -11.38
CA SER A 136 14.79 -17.75 -11.02
C SER A 136 15.75 -17.11 -10.01
N GLU A 137 15.36 -15.97 -9.42
CA GLU A 137 16.19 -15.25 -8.45
C GLU A 137 16.22 -16.02 -7.12
N PRO A 138 17.37 -16.58 -6.71
CA PRO A 138 17.44 -17.56 -5.62
C PRO A 138 17.21 -16.96 -4.22
N LYS A 139 17.16 -15.62 -4.11
CA LYS A 139 16.90 -14.92 -2.85
C LYS A 139 15.94 -13.77 -3.07
N THR A 140 14.68 -13.96 -2.68
CA THR A 140 13.84 -12.83 -2.27
C THR A 140 14.52 -12.17 -1.08
N SER A 141 15.11 -10.99 -1.26
CA SER A 141 15.84 -10.25 -0.23
C SER A 141 14.98 -9.78 0.94
N LEU A 142 13.64 -9.87 0.80
CA LEU A 142 12.67 -9.44 1.80
C LEU A 142 12.04 -10.61 2.54
N ASP A 143 12.00 -10.48 3.87
CA ASP A 143 11.19 -11.34 4.74
C ASP A 143 9.68 -11.07 4.54
N LEU A 144 8.85 -12.09 4.78
CA LEU A 144 7.38 -12.05 4.66
C LEU A 144 6.76 -10.91 5.48
N ILE A 145 7.30 -10.64 6.67
CA ILE A 145 6.84 -9.54 7.53
C ILE A 145 7.05 -8.19 6.85
N SER A 146 8.16 -8.04 6.12
CA SER A 146 8.44 -6.82 5.36
C SER A 146 7.46 -6.70 4.19
N ILE A 147 7.23 -7.78 3.44
CA ILE A 147 6.23 -7.79 2.34
C ILE A 147 4.83 -7.44 2.86
N PHE A 148 4.45 -7.92 4.04
CA PHE A 148 3.19 -7.58 4.69
C PHE A 148 3.07 -6.09 5.02
N LYS A 149 4.09 -5.49 5.64
CA LYS A 149 4.09 -4.06 5.93
C LYS A 149 4.04 -3.21 4.66
N HIS A 150 4.79 -3.58 3.63
CA HIS A 150 4.79 -2.86 2.35
C HIS A 150 3.47 -3.04 1.59
N SER A 151 2.82 -4.20 1.73
CA SER A 151 1.47 -4.45 1.22
C SER A 151 0.46 -3.48 1.81
N ILE A 152 0.48 -3.25 3.13
CA ILE A 152 -0.40 -2.25 3.77
C ILE A 152 -0.02 -0.83 3.34
N ILE A 153 1.27 -0.52 3.20
CA ILE A 153 1.69 0.80 2.68
C ILE A 153 1.12 1.04 1.27
N GLY A 154 1.11 0.02 0.42
CA GLY A 154 0.55 0.10 -0.93
C GLY A 154 -0.93 0.45 -1.00
N SER A 155 -1.67 0.25 0.09
CA SER A 155 -3.09 0.59 0.12
C SER A 155 -3.37 2.06 0.49
N TYR A 156 -2.37 2.95 0.48
CA TYR A 156 -2.57 4.39 0.67
C TYR A 156 -3.54 5.01 -0.35
N GLY A 157 -3.72 4.41 -1.52
CA GLY A 157 -4.73 4.81 -2.51
C GLY A 157 -6.16 4.81 -1.93
N ASN A 158 -6.43 4.00 -0.91
CA ASN A 158 -7.73 3.98 -0.23
C ASN A 158 -8.05 5.29 0.51
N PHE A 159 -7.06 6.14 0.81
CA PHE A 159 -7.35 7.47 1.33
C PHE A 159 -8.15 8.32 0.35
N PHE A 160 -7.93 8.12 -0.95
CA PHE A 160 -8.72 8.79 -1.97
C PHE A 160 -10.20 8.39 -1.87
N SER A 161 -10.48 7.11 -1.65
CA SER A 161 -11.85 6.62 -1.41
C SER A 161 -12.49 7.29 -0.18
N THR A 162 -11.75 7.43 0.91
CA THR A 162 -12.24 8.16 2.11
C THR A 162 -12.53 9.63 1.81
N LEU A 163 -11.72 10.31 0.99
CA LEU A 163 -12.01 11.68 0.56
C LEU A 163 -13.29 11.75 -0.28
N LEU A 164 -13.51 10.82 -1.21
CA LEU A 164 -14.75 10.75 -2.00
C LEU A 164 -15.99 10.59 -1.08
N ILE A 165 -15.87 9.76 -0.04
CA ILE A 165 -16.94 9.57 0.96
C ILE A 165 -17.22 10.87 1.74
N ILE A 166 -16.18 11.55 2.23
CA ILE A 166 -16.33 12.78 3.05
C ILE A 166 -16.98 13.89 2.23
N TRP A 167 -16.58 14.06 0.97
CA TRP A 167 -17.13 15.07 0.08
C TRP A 167 -18.42 14.64 -0.65
N LYS A 168 -18.94 13.44 -0.35
CA LYS A 168 -20.17 12.89 -0.95
C LYS A 168 -20.18 12.99 -2.48
N LEU A 169 -19.04 12.70 -3.12
CA LEU A 169 -19.01 12.60 -4.58
C LEU A 169 -19.80 11.38 -5.05
N ASN A 170 -20.43 11.50 -6.22
CA ASN A 170 -21.16 10.39 -6.83
C ASN A 170 -20.21 9.24 -7.11
N ASN A 171 -20.58 8.04 -6.65
CA ASN A 171 -19.78 6.83 -6.85
C ASN A 171 -19.97 6.28 -8.27
N ASP A 172 -19.60 7.08 -9.26
CA ASP A 172 -19.66 6.72 -10.67
C ASP A 172 -18.54 5.70 -11.00
N TRP A 173 -18.69 5.01 -12.13
CA TRP A 173 -17.71 4.02 -12.59
C TRP A 173 -16.30 4.61 -12.78
N SER A 174 -16.20 5.92 -13.08
CA SER A 174 -14.93 6.64 -13.18
C SER A 174 -14.14 6.60 -11.89
N ASP A 175 -14.80 6.74 -10.75
CA ASP A 175 -14.17 6.88 -9.44
C ASP A 175 -13.66 5.53 -8.95
N ILE A 176 -14.45 4.48 -9.15
CA ILE A 176 -14.06 3.10 -8.90
C ILE A 176 -12.85 2.73 -9.75
N LEU A 177 -12.85 3.10 -11.04
CA LEU A 177 -11.73 2.83 -11.95
C LEU A 177 -10.48 3.59 -11.54
N LEU A 178 -10.61 4.87 -11.17
CA LEU A 178 -9.50 5.70 -10.72
C LEU A 178 -8.84 5.12 -9.46
N VAL A 179 -9.63 4.81 -8.41
CA VAL A 179 -9.11 4.21 -7.17
C VAL A 179 -8.43 2.88 -7.46
N SER A 180 -9.05 2.03 -8.29
CA SER A 180 -8.51 0.73 -8.66
C SER A 180 -7.20 0.85 -9.44
N ALA A 181 -7.11 1.80 -10.38
CA ALA A 181 -5.89 2.08 -11.13
C ALA A 181 -4.77 2.61 -10.22
N ILE A 182 -5.09 3.52 -9.29
CA ILE A 182 -4.13 4.00 -8.29
C ILE A 182 -3.60 2.81 -7.49
N LEU A 183 -4.47 2.00 -6.87
CA LEU A 183 -4.06 0.84 -6.08
C LEU A 183 -3.19 -0.14 -6.87
N LEU A 184 -3.53 -0.41 -8.12
CA LEU A 184 -2.70 -1.26 -8.98
C LEU A 184 -1.30 -0.65 -9.18
N LEU A 185 -1.24 0.63 -9.55
CA LEU A 185 0.02 1.33 -9.78
C LEU A 185 0.87 1.41 -8.51
N THR A 186 0.29 1.71 -7.35
CA THR A 186 1.03 1.80 -6.08
C THR A 186 1.70 0.47 -5.75
N HIS A 187 0.97 -0.64 -5.84
CA HIS A 187 1.51 -1.96 -5.55
C HIS A 187 2.58 -2.37 -6.57
N ILE A 188 2.43 -2.03 -7.84
CA ILE A 188 3.48 -2.25 -8.86
C ILE A 188 4.75 -1.46 -8.51
N GLN A 189 4.64 -0.17 -8.16
CA GLN A 189 5.81 0.66 -7.85
C GLN A 189 6.54 0.16 -6.59
N ILE A 190 5.81 -0.27 -5.57
CA ILE A 190 6.39 -0.86 -4.36
C ILE A 190 7.19 -2.11 -4.71
N GLN A 191 6.62 -3.05 -5.46
CA GLN A 191 7.34 -4.28 -5.82
C GLN A 191 8.54 -3.98 -6.73
N ARG A 192 8.42 -3.03 -7.66
CA ARG A 192 9.54 -2.55 -8.49
C ARG A 192 10.69 -1.96 -7.69
N THR A 193 10.39 -1.34 -6.54
CA THR A 193 11.41 -0.73 -5.68
C THR A 193 12.32 -1.78 -5.06
N PHE A 194 11.75 -2.92 -4.64
CA PHE A 194 12.50 -4.00 -3.99
C PHE A 194 13.05 -5.04 -4.97
N HIS A 195 12.34 -5.29 -6.08
CA HIS A 195 12.70 -6.27 -7.10
C HIS A 195 13.20 -5.59 -8.37
N SER A 196 14.09 -4.60 -8.22
CA SER A 196 14.64 -3.81 -9.33
C SER A 196 15.25 -4.62 -10.50
N PRO A 197 15.89 -5.81 -10.33
CA PRO A 197 16.42 -6.57 -11.46
C PRO A 197 15.33 -7.29 -12.29
N VAL A 198 14.14 -7.49 -11.73
CA VAL A 198 13.05 -8.22 -12.40
C VAL A 198 12.39 -7.29 -13.44
N PRO A 199 12.08 -7.80 -14.65
CA PRO A 199 11.41 -6.99 -15.67
C PRO A 199 10.05 -6.48 -15.21
N LYS A 200 9.73 -5.24 -15.62
CA LYS A 200 8.53 -4.51 -15.18
C LYS A 200 7.22 -5.25 -15.47
N TYR A 201 7.15 -5.96 -16.60
CA TYR A 201 5.94 -6.70 -16.99
C TYR A 201 5.70 -7.89 -16.06
N THR A 202 6.73 -8.62 -15.64
CA THR A 202 6.59 -9.74 -14.70
C THR A 202 6.13 -9.26 -13.33
N ILE A 203 6.64 -8.12 -12.86
CA ILE A 203 6.16 -7.53 -11.60
C ILE A 203 4.69 -7.13 -11.73
N ALA A 204 4.30 -6.51 -12.85
CA ALA A 204 2.92 -6.14 -13.10
C ALA A 204 1.99 -7.36 -13.14
N THR A 205 2.38 -8.47 -13.77
CA THR A 205 1.56 -9.69 -13.80
C THR A 205 1.43 -10.32 -12.42
N ILE A 206 2.53 -10.44 -11.66
CA ILE A 206 2.51 -10.96 -10.29
C ILE A 206 1.55 -10.14 -9.42
N VAL A 207 1.72 -8.81 -9.41
CA VAL A 207 0.89 -7.92 -8.60
C VAL A 207 -0.58 -7.98 -9.04
N SER A 208 -0.84 -8.02 -10.34
CA SER A 208 -2.22 -8.10 -10.85
C SER A 208 -2.91 -9.38 -10.41
N ILE A 209 -2.25 -10.54 -10.54
CA ILE A 209 -2.79 -11.84 -10.10
C ILE A 209 -3.04 -11.82 -8.59
N SER A 210 -2.08 -11.33 -7.80
CA SER A 210 -2.22 -11.20 -6.35
C SER A 210 -3.37 -10.27 -5.93
N LEU A 211 -3.56 -9.14 -6.63
CA LEU A 211 -4.66 -8.22 -6.35
C LEU A 211 -6.01 -8.82 -6.73
N ILE A 212 -6.11 -9.52 -7.86
CA ILE A 212 -7.34 -10.23 -8.26
C ILE A 212 -7.71 -11.25 -7.19
N LEU A 213 -6.73 -12.02 -6.70
CA LEU A 213 -6.97 -12.96 -5.60
C LEU A 213 -7.45 -12.25 -4.32
N LYS A 214 -6.81 -11.13 -3.95
CA LYS A 214 -7.24 -10.30 -2.80
C LYS A 214 -8.70 -9.84 -2.96
N PHE A 215 -9.08 -9.32 -4.13
CA PHE A 215 -10.43 -8.83 -4.40
C PHE A 215 -11.47 -9.95 -4.48
N ALA A 216 -11.12 -11.12 -5.03
CA ALA A 216 -12.00 -12.28 -5.06
C ALA A 216 -12.35 -12.76 -3.65
N ILE A 217 -11.34 -12.85 -2.76
CA ILE A 217 -11.52 -13.20 -1.35
C ILE A 217 -12.38 -12.15 -0.63
N ARG A 218 -12.12 -10.86 -0.87
CA ARG A 218 -12.95 -9.77 -0.34
C ARG A 218 -14.41 -9.94 -0.72
N SER A 219 -14.69 -10.18 -1.99
CA SER A 219 -16.06 -10.36 -2.49
C SER A 219 -16.74 -11.57 -1.86
N TYR A 220 -16.02 -12.69 -1.75
CA TYR A 220 -16.54 -13.92 -1.16
C TYR A 220 -16.90 -13.74 0.33
N ILE A 221 -15.99 -13.17 1.13
CA ILE A 221 -16.22 -12.96 2.57
C ILE A 221 -17.34 -11.94 2.80
N SER A 222 -17.37 -10.86 2.02
CA SER A 222 -18.38 -9.80 2.18
C SER A 222 -19.78 -10.29 1.84
N HIS A 223 -19.92 -11.15 0.83
CA HIS A 223 -21.20 -11.81 0.52
C HIS A 223 -21.68 -12.68 1.69
N PHE A 224 -20.77 -13.43 2.31
CA PHE A 224 -21.10 -14.29 3.46
C PHE A 224 -21.58 -13.47 4.67
N ILE A 225 -20.90 -12.35 4.98
CA ILE A 225 -21.26 -11.48 6.11
C ILE A 225 -22.65 -10.86 5.92
N VAL A 226 -22.96 -10.35 4.72
CA VAL A 226 -24.28 -9.76 4.45
C VAL A 226 -25.38 -10.82 4.57
N TYR A 227 -25.15 -12.03 4.05
CA TYR A 227 -26.10 -13.12 4.16
C TYR A 227 -26.36 -13.52 5.62
N ASP A 228 -25.30 -13.71 6.41
CA ASP A 228 -25.43 -14.11 7.83
C ASP A 228 -26.11 -13.03 8.68
N SER A 229 -25.91 -11.74 8.36
CA SER A 229 -26.62 -10.64 9.02
C SER A 229 -28.13 -10.62 8.73
N SER A 230 -28.58 -11.18 7.60
CA SER A 230 -30.01 -11.30 7.27
C SER A 230 -30.73 -12.43 8.02
N SER A 231 -29.98 -13.38 8.62
CA SER A 231 -30.54 -14.49 9.40
C SER A 231 -30.68 -14.22 10.91
N PHE A 232 -30.45 -12.98 11.36
CA PHE A 232 -30.66 -12.55 12.75
C PHE A 232 -32.08 -12.02 13.04
N GLU A 233 -33.02 -12.16 12.08
CA GLU A 233 -34.47 -12.06 12.32
C GLU A 233 -35.03 -13.38 12.89
#